data_AF-A0AA39K6P3-F1
#
_entry.id   AF-A0AA39K6P3-F1
#
_cell.length_a   1.000
_cell.length_b   1.000
_cell.length_c   1.000
_cell.angle_alpha   90.00
_cell.angle_beta   90.00
_cell.angle_gamma   90.00
#
_symmetry.space_group_name_H-M   'P 1'
#
loop_
_entity.id
_entity.type
_entity.pdbx_description
1 polymer ?
#
loop_
_entity_poly.entity_id
_entity_poly.type
_entity_poly.pdbx_seq_one_letter_code
_entity_poly.pdbx_strand_id
1 'polypeptide(L)'
;MGYDHLEEPLVVQPMSQSPSRSESYYWENITVQVEDNLFRFPKHHLMGRSEVFRSMLAMPQGSNEPEGFSDDRPIKLLGISKVDFERLLQVLHPIDAQKQPQLSTDAWLSVIRLSSLWRLADTRNISISRLTTLLWKIDPVERVILGRKYSVAQWLSSGFIDLVHRVEMVSEEEAEKIGLETALQIQRVTPLSHHLTETR
;
A
#
# COMPACT_ATOMS: atom_id res chain seq x y z
N MET A 1 -28.26 -72.13 44.86
CA MET A 1 -27.17 -71.18 45.14
C MET A 1 -27.08 -70.26 43.94
N GLY A 2 -27.66 -69.07 44.05
CA GLY A 2 -27.59 -68.05 42.99
C GLY A 2 -26.32 -67.23 43.19
N TYR A 3 -25.50 -67.14 42.15
CA TYR A 3 -24.37 -66.22 42.13
C TYR A 3 -24.85 -64.92 41.51
N ASP A 4 -24.76 -63.85 42.29
CA ASP A 4 -25.02 -62.47 41.90
C ASP A 4 -24.27 -62.12 40.62
N HIS A 5 -25.01 -61.56 39.65
CA HIS A 5 -24.42 -60.83 38.53
C HIS A 5 -23.85 -59.53 39.08
N LEU A 6 -22.53 -59.47 39.22
CA LEU A 6 -21.81 -58.22 39.45
C LEU A 6 -21.96 -57.35 38.20
N GLU A 7 -22.72 -56.25 38.29
CA GLU A 7 -22.75 -55.22 37.26
C GLU A 7 -21.34 -54.62 37.10
N GLU A 8 -20.76 -54.79 35.90
CA GLU A 8 -19.54 -54.07 35.54
C GLU A 8 -19.81 -52.55 35.54
N PRO A 9 -18.92 -51.75 36.14
CA PRO A 9 -19.11 -50.31 36.18
C PRO A 9 -19.05 -49.74 34.75
N LEU A 10 -20.12 -49.02 34.38
CA LEU A 10 -20.20 -48.25 33.13
C LEU A 10 -18.99 -47.32 33.02
N VAL A 11 -18.10 -47.63 32.09
CA VAL A 11 -16.99 -46.75 31.69
C VAL A 11 -17.61 -45.53 31.02
N VAL A 12 -17.77 -44.45 31.77
CA VAL A 12 -18.18 -43.14 31.24
C VAL A 12 -17.03 -42.65 30.36
N GLN A 13 -17.17 -42.79 29.05
CA GLN A 13 -16.25 -42.17 28.09
C GLN A 13 -16.35 -40.65 28.26
N PRO A 14 -15.25 -39.91 28.42
CA PRO A 14 -15.32 -38.46 28.54
C PRO A 14 -15.92 -37.88 27.26
N MET A 15 -17.00 -37.11 27.41
CA MET A 15 -17.63 -36.37 26.31
C MET A 15 -16.57 -35.56 25.56
N SER A 16 -16.34 -35.89 24.29
CA SER A 16 -15.46 -35.13 23.41
C SER A 16 -16.03 -33.72 23.23
N GLN A 17 -15.59 -32.76 24.03
CA GLN A 17 -15.91 -31.36 23.81
C GLN A 17 -15.38 -30.96 22.43
N SER A 18 -16.26 -30.38 21.61
CA SER A 18 -15.85 -29.82 20.32
C SER A 18 -14.84 -28.70 20.57
N PRO A 19 -13.77 -28.61 19.77
CA PRO A 19 -12.75 -27.58 19.97
C PRO A 19 -13.35 -26.18 19.82
N SER A 20 -12.99 -25.27 20.74
CA SER A 20 -13.38 -23.86 20.68
C SER A 20 -12.39 -23.04 19.84
N ARG A 21 -12.89 -21.99 19.19
CA ARG A 21 -12.07 -21.07 18.39
C ARG A 21 -11.42 -20.03 19.31
N SER A 22 -10.15 -19.72 19.07
CA SER A 22 -9.45 -18.63 19.79
C SER A 22 -9.96 -17.26 19.33
N GLU A 23 -10.37 -16.42 20.28
CA GLU A 23 -10.81 -15.05 19.98
C GLU A 23 -9.71 -14.19 19.32
N SER A 24 -8.45 -14.37 19.75
CA SER A 24 -7.33 -13.56 19.29
C SER A 24 -6.63 -14.13 18.03
N TYR A 25 -6.75 -15.43 17.78
CA TYR A 25 -5.95 -16.13 16.76
C TYR A 25 -6.77 -16.94 15.75
N TYR A 26 -8.11 -16.93 15.82
CA TYR A 26 -8.98 -17.50 14.79
C TYR A 26 -9.53 -16.41 13.88
N TRP A 27 -8.74 -16.00 12.89
CA TRP A 27 -9.08 -14.86 12.04
C TRP A 27 -10.02 -15.24 10.89
N GLU A 28 -10.96 -14.34 10.60
CA GLU A 28 -11.71 -14.36 9.34
C GLU A 28 -10.81 -13.91 8.19
N ASN A 29 -10.77 -14.69 7.11
CA ASN A 29 -10.01 -14.37 5.90
C ASN A 29 -10.90 -13.74 4.85
N ILE A 30 -10.27 -13.01 3.93
CA ILE A 30 -10.90 -12.44 2.75
C ILE A 30 -10.16 -12.90 1.50
N THR A 31 -10.91 -13.22 0.45
CA THR A 31 -10.42 -13.65 -0.85
C THR A 31 -10.65 -12.55 -1.88
N VAL A 32 -9.57 -12.13 -2.53
CA VAL A 32 -9.55 -11.05 -3.50
C VAL A 32 -8.96 -11.56 -4.80
N GLN A 33 -9.57 -11.20 -5.92
CA GLN A 33 -9.07 -11.50 -7.25
C GLN A 33 -8.49 -10.23 -7.89
N VAL A 34 -7.25 -10.34 -8.37
CA VAL A 34 -6.58 -9.33 -9.21
C VAL A 34 -6.12 -10.03 -10.47
N GLU A 35 -6.58 -9.54 -11.63
CA GLU A 35 -6.40 -10.24 -12.91
C GLU A 35 -6.89 -11.70 -12.80
N ASP A 36 -6.05 -12.67 -13.14
CA ASP A 36 -6.28 -14.12 -13.06
C ASP A 36 -5.79 -14.76 -11.75
N ASN A 37 -5.41 -13.97 -10.75
CA ASN A 37 -4.78 -14.45 -9.51
C ASN A 37 -5.65 -14.19 -8.28
N LEU A 38 -5.74 -15.21 -7.40
CA LEU A 38 -6.43 -15.13 -6.11
C LEU A 38 -5.44 -14.85 -4.98
N PHE A 39 -5.83 -13.95 -4.10
CA PHE A 39 -5.09 -13.57 -2.91
C PHE A 39 -5.99 -13.77 -1.68
N ARG A 40 -5.47 -14.43 -0.64
CA ARG A 40 -6.19 -14.65 0.62
C ARG A 40 -5.37 -14.21 1.81
N PHE A 41 -5.96 -13.40 2.68
CA PHE A 41 -5.30 -12.89 3.88
C PHE A 41 -6.35 -12.52 4.95
N PRO A 42 -5.94 -12.27 6.21
CA PRO A 42 -6.86 -11.89 7.28
C PRO A 42 -7.61 -10.58 6.98
N LYS A 43 -8.93 -10.61 7.08
CA LYS A 43 -9.84 -9.50 6.73
C LYS A 43 -9.56 -8.21 7.52
N HIS A 44 -9.21 -8.35 8.79
CA HIS A 44 -8.94 -7.23 9.69
C HIS A 44 -7.75 -6.37 9.24
N HIS A 45 -6.82 -6.93 8.46
CA HIS A 45 -5.67 -6.20 7.94
C HIS A 45 -6.04 -5.05 6.98
N LEU A 46 -7.12 -5.20 6.20
CA LEU A 46 -7.62 -4.13 5.33
C LEU A 46 -8.65 -3.25 6.04
N MET A 47 -9.62 -3.85 6.75
CA MET A 47 -10.71 -3.09 7.39
C MET A 47 -10.22 -2.12 8.48
N GLY A 48 -9.17 -2.50 9.21
CA GLY A 48 -8.56 -1.65 10.23
C GLY A 48 -7.85 -0.42 9.65
N ARG A 49 -7.40 -0.50 8.39
CA ARG A 49 -6.46 0.45 7.78
C ARG A 49 -7.04 1.24 6.60
N SER A 50 -8.14 0.78 6.02
CA SER A 50 -8.78 1.38 4.86
C SER A 50 -10.27 1.59 5.09
N GLU A 51 -10.69 2.86 5.03
CA GLU A 51 -12.11 3.23 5.04
C GLU A 51 -12.83 2.69 3.79
N VAL A 52 -12.14 2.64 2.64
CA VAL A 52 -12.72 2.14 1.38
C VAL A 52 -13.09 0.67 1.53
N PHE A 53 -12.16 -0.17 1.99
CA PHE A 53 -12.45 -1.59 2.23
C PHE A 53 -13.44 -1.79 3.37
N ARG A 54 -13.39 -0.99 4.43
CA ARG A 54 -14.37 -1.07 5.52
C ARG A 54 -15.79 -0.83 5.02
N SER A 55 -16.00 0.25 4.27
CA SER A 55 -17.31 0.59 3.72
C SER A 55 -17.78 -0.44 2.70
N MET A 56 -16.88 -0.87 1.80
CA MET A 56 -17.19 -1.89 0.79
C MET A 56 -17.66 -3.21 1.42
N LEU A 57 -16.97 -3.66 2.47
CA LEU A 57 -17.28 -4.92 3.16
C LEU A 57 -18.47 -4.82 4.13
N ALA A 58 -18.86 -3.60 4.52
CA ALA A 58 -20.03 -3.37 5.38
C ALA A 58 -21.35 -3.32 4.58
N MET A 59 -21.30 -3.27 3.25
CA MET A 59 -22.50 -3.23 2.42
C MET A 59 -23.33 -4.53 2.57
N PRO A 60 -24.66 -4.45 2.67
CA PRO A 60 -25.53 -5.62 2.73
C PRO A 60 -25.32 -6.49 1.48
N GLN A 61 -24.88 -7.73 1.70
CA GLN A 61 -24.71 -8.71 0.64
C GLN A 61 -26.00 -9.51 0.53
N GLY A 62 -26.69 -9.44 -0.61
CA GLY A 62 -28.00 -10.08 -0.84
C GLY A 62 -27.98 -11.61 -0.96
N SER A 63 -27.00 -12.27 -0.34
CA SER A 63 -26.68 -13.68 -0.52
C SER A 63 -26.16 -14.29 0.77
N ASN A 64 -26.43 -15.58 0.98
CA ASN A 64 -25.96 -16.33 2.15
C ASN A 64 -24.42 -16.43 2.25
N GLU A 65 -23.71 -16.30 1.13
CA GLU A 65 -22.25 -16.27 1.08
C GLU A 65 -21.78 -14.88 0.59
N PRO A 66 -21.22 -14.04 1.46
CA PRO A 66 -20.72 -12.71 1.08
C PRO A 66 -19.63 -12.78 -0.01
N GLU A 67 -19.51 -11.74 -0.83
CA GLU A 67 -18.36 -11.57 -1.71
C GLU A 67 -17.06 -11.53 -0.91
N GLY A 68 -16.06 -12.29 -1.36
CA GLY A 68 -14.75 -12.43 -0.73
C GLY A 68 -14.67 -13.56 0.30
N PHE A 69 -15.73 -14.34 0.52
CA PHE A 69 -15.69 -15.45 1.47
C PHE A 69 -14.96 -16.70 0.93
N SER A 70 -15.05 -16.97 -0.38
CA SER A 70 -14.51 -18.16 -1.04
C SER A 70 -13.81 -17.84 -2.36
N ASP A 71 -13.13 -18.85 -2.93
CA ASP A 71 -12.45 -18.76 -4.22
C ASP A 71 -13.43 -18.67 -5.40
N ASP A 72 -14.65 -19.20 -5.24
CA ASP A 72 -15.71 -19.14 -6.25
C ASP A 72 -16.36 -17.75 -6.33
N ARG A 73 -16.28 -16.98 -5.23
CA ARG A 73 -16.85 -15.65 -5.14
C ARG A 73 -15.88 -14.64 -4.52
N PRO A 74 -14.74 -14.36 -5.16
CA PRO A 74 -13.76 -13.41 -4.65
C PRO A 74 -14.22 -11.98 -4.89
N ILE A 75 -13.64 -11.02 -4.15
CA ILE A 75 -13.79 -9.60 -4.46
C ILE A 75 -12.90 -9.27 -5.65
N LYS A 76 -13.49 -8.82 -6.76
CA LYS A 76 -12.75 -8.51 -7.98
C LYS A 76 -12.25 -7.07 -7.98
N LEU A 77 -10.93 -6.89 -7.95
CA LEU A 77 -10.30 -5.56 -8.06
C LEU A 77 -9.94 -5.27 -9.52
N LEU A 78 -10.88 -4.65 -10.23
CA LEU A 78 -10.71 -4.30 -11.64
C LEU A 78 -9.73 -3.12 -11.82
N GLY A 79 -8.94 -3.15 -12.89
CA GLY A 79 -7.98 -2.09 -13.23
C GLY A 79 -6.71 -2.06 -12.38
N ILE A 80 -6.49 -3.09 -11.56
CA ILE A 80 -5.26 -3.29 -10.78
C ILE A 80 -4.46 -4.42 -11.41
N SER A 81 -3.15 -4.23 -11.59
CA SER A 81 -2.28 -5.32 -12.04
C SER A 81 -1.88 -6.19 -10.85
N LYS A 82 -1.68 -7.49 -11.10
CA LYS A 82 -1.18 -8.44 -10.11
C LYS A 82 0.11 -7.95 -9.46
N VAL A 83 1.06 -7.51 -10.28
CA VAL A 83 2.40 -7.07 -9.83
C VAL A 83 2.30 -5.87 -8.88
N ASP A 84 1.44 -4.90 -9.19
CA ASP A 84 1.24 -3.74 -8.31
C ASP A 84 0.58 -4.13 -6.99
N PHE A 85 -0.36 -5.07 -7.03
CA PHE A 85 -1.00 -5.58 -5.82
C PHE A 85 -0.02 -6.36 -4.94
N GLU A 86 0.82 -7.23 -5.52
CA GLU A 86 1.87 -7.95 -4.80
C GLU A 86 2.86 -6.98 -4.13
N ARG A 87 3.26 -5.89 -4.80
CA ARG A 87 4.11 -4.85 -4.22
C ARG A 87 3.46 -4.19 -3.00
N LEU A 88 2.16 -3.90 -3.05
CA LEU A 88 1.43 -3.39 -1.89
C LEU A 88 1.40 -4.42 -0.75
N LEU A 89 1.14 -5.69 -1.06
CA LEU A 89 1.12 -6.76 -0.06
C LEU A 89 2.48 -6.99 0.58
N GLN A 90 3.59 -6.85 -0.15
CA GLN A 90 4.94 -6.92 0.43
C GLN A 90 5.17 -5.86 1.53
N VAL A 91 4.49 -4.73 1.45
CA VAL A 91 4.57 -3.66 2.46
C VAL A 91 3.54 -3.87 3.59
N LEU A 92 2.33 -4.31 3.27
CA LEU A 92 1.27 -4.54 4.27
C LEU A 92 1.47 -5.83 5.08
N HIS A 93 1.95 -6.87 4.41
CA HIS A 93 2.09 -8.26 4.85
C HIS A 93 3.41 -8.85 4.36
N PRO A 94 4.55 -8.36 4.89
CA PRO A 94 5.84 -8.97 4.58
C PRO A 94 5.83 -10.43 5.01
N ILE A 95 6.18 -11.32 4.09
CA ILE A 95 6.32 -12.76 4.37
C ILE A 95 7.40 -12.98 5.45
N ASP A 96 8.46 -12.17 5.38
CA ASP A 96 9.53 -12.14 6.37
C ASP A 96 9.49 -10.79 7.10
N ALA A 97 8.90 -10.78 8.30
CA ALA A 97 8.72 -9.57 9.10
C ALA A 97 10.04 -8.90 9.51
N GLN A 98 11.18 -9.61 9.46
CA GLN A 98 12.49 -9.05 9.77
C GLN A 98 13.13 -8.36 8.56
N LYS A 99 12.68 -8.66 7.34
CA LYS A 99 13.21 -8.05 6.12
C LYS A 99 12.34 -6.88 5.69
N GLN A 100 12.96 -5.71 5.63
CA GLN A 100 12.33 -4.57 5.01
C GLN A 100 12.25 -4.77 3.49
N PRO A 101 11.12 -4.43 2.86
CA PRO A 101 10.95 -4.60 1.42
C PRO A 101 11.95 -3.71 0.68
N GLN A 102 12.79 -4.33 -0.14
CA GLN A 102 13.75 -3.66 -1.02
C GLN A 102 13.10 -3.47 -2.38
N LEU A 103 12.38 -2.36 -2.54
CA LEU A 103 11.63 -2.03 -3.74
C LEU A 103 12.37 -1.00 -4.60
N SER A 104 12.25 -1.13 -5.92
CA SER A 104 12.66 -0.11 -6.88
C SER A 104 11.78 1.15 -6.80
N THR A 105 12.20 2.23 -7.45
CA THR A 105 11.41 3.46 -7.60
C THR A 105 10.00 3.17 -8.11
N ASP A 106 9.88 2.47 -9.25
CA ASP A 106 8.59 2.13 -9.84
C ASP A 106 7.72 1.30 -8.90
N ALA A 107 8.34 0.36 -8.17
CA ALA A 107 7.61 -0.47 -7.23
C ALA A 107 7.06 0.37 -6.06
N TRP A 108 7.83 1.31 -5.51
CA TRP A 108 7.33 2.25 -4.50
C TRP A 108 6.21 3.15 -5.05
N LEU A 109 6.33 3.62 -6.29
CA LEU A 109 5.30 4.42 -6.95
C LEU A 109 3.98 3.63 -7.11
N SER A 110 4.06 2.33 -7.41
CA SER A 110 2.89 1.43 -7.41
C SER A 110 2.24 1.34 -6.03
N VAL A 111 3.03 1.15 -4.97
CA VAL A 111 2.52 1.08 -3.59
C VAL A 111 1.85 2.40 -3.21
N ILE A 112 2.47 3.53 -3.54
CA ILE A 112 1.91 4.87 -3.33
C ILE A 112 0.56 5.03 -4.05
N ARG A 113 0.47 4.61 -5.32
CA ARG A 113 -0.76 4.68 -6.11
C ARG A 113 -1.89 3.89 -5.44
N LEU A 114 -1.66 2.62 -5.12
CA LEU A 114 -2.69 1.75 -4.55
C LEU A 114 -3.05 2.14 -3.11
N SER A 115 -2.08 2.51 -2.29
CA SER A 115 -2.34 3.02 -0.94
C SER A 115 -3.14 4.33 -0.95
N SER A 116 -2.96 5.19 -1.96
CA SER A 116 -3.79 6.39 -2.12
C SER A 116 -5.21 6.02 -2.55
N LEU A 117 -5.36 5.12 -3.53
CA LEU A 117 -6.65 4.64 -4.03
C LEU A 117 -7.51 4.05 -2.90
N TRP A 118 -6.90 3.26 -2.03
CA TRP A 118 -7.59 2.60 -0.91
C TRP A 118 -7.47 3.35 0.42
N ARG A 119 -6.97 4.58 0.41
CA ARG A 119 -6.84 5.46 1.59
C ARG A 119 -6.11 4.77 2.76
N LEU A 120 -5.06 4.01 2.44
CA LEU A 120 -4.14 3.36 3.38
C LEU A 120 -3.05 4.37 3.80
N ALA A 121 -3.42 5.33 4.65
CA ALA A 121 -2.58 6.49 4.98
C ALA A 121 -1.17 6.11 5.50
N ASP A 122 -1.08 5.16 6.42
CA ASP A 122 0.20 4.73 7.00
C ASP A 122 1.11 4.11 5.94
N THR A 123 0.57 3.20 5.13
CA THR A 123 1.31 2.56 4.03
C THR A 123 1.78 3.57 3.00
N ARG A 124 0.92 4.56 2.70
CA ARG A 124 1.27 5.66 1.80
C ARG A 124 2.43 6.48 2.36
N ASN A 125 2.38 6.86 3.63
CA ASN A 125 3.41 7.67 4.29
C ASN A 125 4.74 6.91 4.40
N ILE A 126 4.71 5.63 4.75
CA ILE A 126 5.90 4.76 4.75
C ILE A 126 6.53 4.73 3.36
N SER A 127 5.71 4.54 2.32
CA SER A 127 6.19 4.45 0.94
C SER A 127 6.76 5.78 0.44
N ILE A 128 6.14 6.91 0.78
CA ILE A 128 6.69 8.24 0.51
C ILE A 128 8.05 8.40 1.19
N SER A 129 8.15 8.09 2.48
CA SER A 129 9.39 8.25 3.24
C SER A 129 10.51 7.42 2.62
N ARG A 130 10.25 6.14 2.28
CA ARG A 130 11.21 5.26 1.62
C ARG A 130 11.60 5.76 0.24
N LEU A 131 10.64 6.11 -0.61
CA LEU A 131 10.95 6.58 -1.94
C LEU A 131 11.71 7.91 -1.91
N THR A 132 11.43 8.78 -0.95
CA THR A 132 12.19 10.02 -0.78
C THR A 132 13.68 9.70 -0.63
N THR A 133 14.06 8.67 0.16
CA THR A 133 15.47 8.16 0.30
C THR A 133 16.16 7.80 -1.00
N LEU A 134 15.40 7.46 -2.03
CA LEU A 134 15.93 7.13 -3.35
C LEU A 134 15.92 8.35 -4.29
N LEU A 135 14.95 9.26 -4.11
CA LEU A 135 14.73 10.42 -4.99
C LEU A 135 15.82 11.48 -4.95
N TRP A 136 16.68 11.53 -3.92
CA TRP A 136 17.82 12.46 -3.88
C TRP A 136 18.82 12.27 -5.03
N LYS A 137 18.75 11.14 -5.75
CA LYS A 137 19.58 10.85 -6.92
C LYS A 137 18.85 11.03 -8.26
N ILE A 138 17.58 11.43 -8.21
CA ILE A 138 16.71 11.57 -9.38
C ILE A 138 16.68 13.02 -9.83
N ASP A 139 16.56 13.19 -11.14
CA ASP A 139 16.47 14.47 -11.82
C ASP A 139 15.43 15.42 -11.15
N PRO A 140 15.76 16.71 -10.95
CA PRO A 140 14.85 17.68 -10.34
C PRO A 140 13.49 17.83 -11.05
N VAL A 141 13.45 17.75 -12.39
CA VAL A 141 12.21 17.83 -13.18
C VAL A 141 11.34 16.62 -12.90
N GLU A 142 11.92 15.43 -12.90
CA GLU A 142 11.19 14.20 -12.57
C GLU A 142 10.61 14.25 -11.14
N ARG A 143 11.35 14.80 -10.16
CA ARG A 143 10.83 15.03 -8.81
C ARG A 143 9.63 15.98 -8.77
N VAL A 144 9.65 17.05 -9.57
CA VAL A 144 8.50 17.97 -9.72
C VAL A 144 7.29 17.23 -10.30
N ILE A 145 7.49 16.44 -11.36
CA ILE A 145 6.42 15.66 -12.00
C ILE A 145 5.80 14.68 -11.00
N LEU A 146 6.63 13.88 -10.31
CA LEU A 146 6.17 12.92 -9.32
C LEU A 146 5.51 13.61 -8.11
N GLY A 147 6.06 14.72 -7.65
CA GLY A 147 5.50 15.53 -6.57
C GLY A 147 4.10 16.03 -6.89
N ARG A 148 3.84 16.47 -8.12
CA ARG A 148 2.50 16.84 -8.59
C ARG A 148 1.59 15.62 -8.71
N LYS A 149 2.03 14.60 -9.46
CA LYS A 149 1.24 13.39 -9.77
C LYS A 149 0.74 12.67 -8.52
N TYR A 150 1.58 12.61 -7.50
CA TYR A 150 1.27 11.94 -6.24
C TYR A 150 0.99 12.91 -5.09
N SER A 151 0.84 14.21 -5.36
CA SER A 151 0.53 15.23 -4.35
C SER A 151 1.47 15.19 -3.13
N VAL A 152 2.78 15.07 -3.38
CA VAL A 152 3.82 15.08 -2.34
C VAL A 152 4.58 16.39 -2.40
N ALA A 153 4.19 17.32 -1.52
CA ALA A 153 4.73 18.69 -1.51
C ALA A 153 6.26 18.74 -1.33
N GLN A 154 6.83 17.83 -0.54
CA GLN A 154 8.28 17.77 -0.32
C GLN A 154 9.07 17.45 -1.59
N TRP A 155 8.54 16.60 -2.48
CA TRP A 155 9.21 16.27 -3.75
C TRP A 155 9.11 17.44 -4.71
N LEU A 156 7.95 18.11 -4.72
CA LEU A 156 7.72 19.29 -5.52
C LEU A 156 8.66 20.44 -5.12
N SER A 157 8.73 20.75 -3.83
CA SER A 157 9.56 21.85 -3.32
C SER A 157 11.05 21.57 -3.52
N SER A 158 11.53 20.36 -3.22
CA SER A 158 12.94 20.01 -3.42
C SER A 158 13.33 20.03 -4.90
N GLY A 159 12.46 19.56 -5.80
CA GLY A 159 12.70 19.65 -7.24
C GLY A 159 12.82 21.10 -7.71
N PHE A 160 11.92 21.99 -7.29
CA PHE A 160 12.02 23.41 -7.65
C PHE A 160 13.24 24.11 -7.07
N ILE A 161 13.57 23.83 -5.81
CA ILE A 161 14.78 24.38 -5.19
C ILE A 161 16.00 24.02 -6.03
N ASP A 162 16.15 22.76 -6.43
CA ASP A 162 17.31 22.32 -7.20
C ASP A 162 17.32 22.90 -8.63
N LEU A 163 16.15 23.06 -9.25
CA LEU A 163 16.02 23.75 -10.55
C LEU A 163 16.39 25.24 -10.49
N VAL A 164 16.09 25.92 -9.38
CA VAL A 164 16.46 27.33 -9.21
C VAL A 164 17.97 27.49 -9.04
N HIS A 165 18.62 26.57 -8.32
CA HIS A 165 20.05 26.68 -7.98
C HIS A 165 21.00 26.08 -9.04
N ARG A 166 20.51 25.29 -10.00
CA ARG A 166 21.38 24.73 -11.04
C ARG A 166 21.86 25.82 -12.01
N VAL A 167 23.04 25.61 -12.59
CA VAL A 167 23.64 26.52 -13.59
C VAL A 167 22.93 26.42 -14.94
N GLU A 168 22.46 25.23 -15.29
CA GLU A 168 21.80 24.95 -16.56
C GLU A 168 20.40 25.55 -16.61
N MET A 169 20.11 26.30 -17.68
CA MET A 169 18.77 26.83 -17.92
C MET A 169 17.75 25.71 -18.07
N VAL A 170 16.48 26.02 -17.79
CA VAL A 170 15.37 25.11 -18.10
C VAL A 170 15.24 25.01 -19.62
N SER A 171 15.46 23.81 -20.17
CA SER A 171 15.28 23.52 -21.59
C SER A 171 13.80 23.54 -21.98
N GLU A 172 13.52 23.61 -23.28
CA GLU A 172 12.16 23.60 -23.81
C GLU A 172 11.42 22.30 -23.43
N GLU A 173 12.08 21.14 -23.52
CA GLU A 173 11.51 19.85 -23.13
C GLU A 173 11.14 19.80 -21.64
N GLU A 174 11.98 20.37 -20.77
CA GLU A 174 11.69 20.46 -19.35
C GLU A 174 10.56 21.45 -19.06
N ALA A 175 10.51 22.57 -19.78
CA ALA A 175 9.45 23.56 -19.68
C ALA A 175 8.09 22.99 -20.08
N GLU A 176 8.03 22.12 -21.08
CA GLU A 176 6.83 21.37 -21.44
C GLU A 176 6.37 20.46 -20.28
N LYS A 177 7.30 19.78 -19.62
CA LYS A 177 7.00 18.85 -18.50
C LYS A 177 6.54 19.57 -17.23
N ILE A 178 7.19 20.67 -16.85
CA ILE A 178 6.86 21.42 -15.62
C ILE A 178 5.85 22.55 -15.86
N GLY A 179 5.52 22.84 -17.11
CA GLY A 179 4.65 23.94 -17.53
C GLY A 179 5.43 25.23 -17.76
N LEU A 180 5.15 25.89 -18.88
CA LEU A 180 5.86 27.08 -19.36
C LEU A 180 5.87 28.22 -18.33
N GLU A 181 4.75 28.47 -17.66
CA GLU A 181 4.68 29.49 -16.60
C GLU A 181 5.66 29.19 -15.46
N THR A 182 5.72 27.93 -15.02
CA THR A 182 6.66 27.50 -13.97
C THR A 182 8.10 27.67 -14.42
N ALA A 183 8.42 27.30 -15.67
CA ALA A 183 9.76 27.47 -16.23
C ALA A 183 10.19 28.95 -16.28
N LEU A 184 9.30 29.86 -16.69
CA LEU A 184 9.56 31.29 -16.71
C LEU A 184 9.80 31.85 -15.30
N GLN A 185 9.04 31.40 -14.29
CA GLN A 185 9.25 31.82 -12.91
C GLN A 185 10.61 31.36 -12.39
N ILE A 186 11.03 30.13 -12.70
CA ILE A 186 12.37 29.63 -12.34
C ILE A 186 13.44 30.52 -12.97
N GLN A 187 13.37 30.78 -14.28
CA GLN A 187 14.35 31.61 -14.99
C GLN A 187 14.43 33.06 -14.47
N ARG A 188 13.38 33.60 -13.87
CA ARG A 188 13.41 34.94 -13.25
C ARG A 188 14.18 34.97 -11.94
N VAL A 189 14.21 33.86 -11.21
CA VAL A 189 14.83 33.75 -9.87
C VAL A 189 16.29 33.27 -9.97
N THR A 190 16.61 32.40 -10.94
CA THR A 190 17.96 31.84 -11.14
C THR A 190 19.07 32.91 -11.30
N PRO A 191 18.91 34.02 -12.06
CA PRO A 191 19.96 35.06 -12.20
C PRO A 191 20.30 35.75 -10.87
N LEU A 192 19.32 35.89 -9.97
CA LEU A 192 19.50 36.52 -8.66
C LEU A 192 20.26 35.61 -7.68
N SER A 193 20.19 34.30 -7.85
CA SER A 193 20.82 33.31 -6.97
C SER A 193 22.31 33.13 -7.28
N HIS A 194 22.70 33.20 -8.56
CA HIS A 194 24.11 33.11 -8.99
C HIS A 194 24.95 34.32 -8.56
N HIS A 195 24.40 35.55 -8.55
CA HIS A 195 25.12 36.74 -8.04
C HIS A 195 25.37 36.73 -6.52
N LEU A 196 24.51 36.08 -5.74
CA LEU A 196 24.67 36.02 -4.28
C LEU A 196 25.68 34.95 -3.83
N THR A 197 25.98 33.97 -4.68
CA THR A 197 26.95 32.90 -4.38
C THR A 197 28.38 33.24 -4.79
N GLU A 198 28.58 34.15 -5.76
CA GLU A 198 29.91 34.63 -6.18
C GLU A 198 30.53 35.70 -5.27
N THR A 199 29.76 36.25 -4.32
CA THR A 199 30.23 37.35 -3.43
C THR A 199 30.68 36.86 -2.05
N ARG A 200 31.09 35.59 -1.89
CA ARG A 200 31.50 35.03 -0.58
C ARG A 200 32.83 34.29 -0.62
#